data_AF-A0A1I8C646-F1
#
_entry.id   AF-A0A1I8C646-F1
#
_cell.length_a   1.000
_cell.length_b   1.000
_cell.length_c   1.000
_cell.angle_alpha   90.00
_cell.angle_beta   90.00
_cell.angle_gamma   90.00
#
_symmetry.space_group_name_H-M   'P 1'
#
loop_
_entity.id
_entity.type
_entity.pdbx_description
1 polymer ?
#
loop_
_entity_poly.entity_id
_entity_poly.type
_entity_poly.pdbx_seq_one_letter_code
_entity_poly.pdbx_strand_id
1 'polypeptide(L)'
;MSFVRQSKYRHVFCKPLKHDACMSDIKVTEVSWDSLFCAVNPKFVAFVTRGSGGPFLVVPVTKIGRIDKDYPYVDAHRAPCLEIAWSPFNDNVIASCSEDTTCKVWLIPQNGLTRTLSEPVVELTGHQKRVNSLVWHPTANNILLTAGGENKLLLWNVGTGEALLEIDGHPDQIFSMSFNYDGSQFVTACKDKKLRIFDSHSGDMVAEGMGHEGVKPQRAIFLKDGKVFSTGFTKRSERLYALRDPSDLSTPIVQEELDTSNAVLFPMYDEDTNLLWLVGKGDCAMRYYEINEDKPYVHYINTYTTSEPQRAVGFQSKRALSYSENETARLYKLTTKGVVDVLQFFVPRKSDLFQPDLYPDTRSLIPALTAEQFAEGKNSNPVLCVVNPNAAEAAKPKIQVAKKANILSQLPPQVNTQLNSPPPQSSPQPSPAIQQPPRKAPVIEDDMGIVRPSSEQSSRPASRPASRRESTPPRAATPPRGFTTPLHKTQVKLKPRGDHDGGSDLTPGQKRAAAELEKIKRNQREPEEEMEAPPSRNSSRMTPRGSISSQSSEMPPTTAEEMYMEMQKLKQVLRLHERRIRLLEDQLNDFAMANTYGL
;
A
#
# COMPACT_ATOMS: atom_id res chain seq x y z
N MET A 1 12.85 -11.94 40.74
CA MET A 1 13.20 -10.65 40.10
C MET A 1 12.29 -10.46 38.90
N SER A 2 11.85 -9.24 38.59
CA SER A 2 11.16 -8.98 37.31
C SER A 2 12.19 -8.96 36.18
N PHE A 3 12.02 -9.79 35.16
CA PHE A 3 12.88 -9.75 33.97
C PHE A 3 12.39 -8.61 33.07
N VAL A 4 13.03 -7.45 33.20
CA VAL A 4 12.71 -6.28 32.37
C VAL A 4 13.12 -6.56 30.93
N ARG A 5 12.13 -6.75 30.05
CA ARG A 5 12.33 -6.99 28.61
C ARG A 5 13.22 -5.89 28.02
N GLN A 6 14.37 -6.28 27.49
CA GLN A 6 15.28 -5.36 26.80
C GLN A 6 14.72 -5.06 25.41
N SER A 7 14.08 -3.89 25.27
CA SER A 7 13.67 -3.35 23.97
C SER A 7 14.38 -2.02 23.71
N LYS A 8 14.99 -1.91 22.54
CA LYS A 8 15.57 -0.66 22.04
C LYS A 8 14.53 0.42 21.71
N TYR A 9 13.25 0.04 21.61
CA TYR A 9 12.13 0.94 21.36
C TYR A 9 11.33 1.28 22.62
N ARG A 10 11.67 0.71 23.78
CA ARG A 10 10.99 0.94 25.07
C ARG A 10 10.79 2.42 25.43
N HIS A 11 11.66 3.29 24.93
CA HIS A 11 11.68 4.73 25.19
C HIS A 11 11.40 5.59 23.94
N VAL A 12 10.73 5.04 22.91
CA VAL A 12 10.24 5.86 21.79
C VAL A 12 9.33 6.97 22.33
N PHE A 13 9.58 8.21 21.90
CA PHE A 13 8.80 9.38 22.29
C PHE A 13 8.45 10.23 21.07
N CYS A 14 7.34 10.98 21.17
CA CYS A 14 6.93 11.95 20.15
C CYS A 14 7.42 13.35 20.52
N LYS A 15 8.00 14.07 19.55
CA LYS A 15 8.32 15.50 19.58
C LYS A 15 7.55 16.12 18.39
N PRO A 16 6.43 16.84 18.63
CA PRO A 16 5.72 17.52 17.55
C PRO A 16 6.54 18.70 17.03
N LEU A 17 6.38 19.04 15.75
CA LEU A 17 6.76 20.36 15.26
C LEU A 17 5.86 21.44 15.87
N LYS A 18 6.43 22.64 16.05
CA LYS A 18 5.67 23.84 16.40
C LYS A 18 4.75 24.24 15.25
N HIS A 19 3.61 24.86 15.55
CA HIS A 19 2.59 25.19 14.54
C HIS A 19 3.05 26.20 13.47
N ASP A 20 4.07 27.01 13.74
CA ASP A 20 4.72 27.91 12.77
C ASP A 20 5.52 27.15 11.67
N ALA A 21 6.01 25.96 12.00
CA ALA A 21 6.63 25.01 11.07
C ALA A 21 5.64 24.01 10.44
N CYS A 22 4.33 24.18 10.67
CA CYS A 22 3.27 23.29 10.17
C CYS A 22 2.43 23.93 9.07
N MET A 23 1.61 23.12 8.38
CA MET A 23 0.60 23.58 7.41
C MET A 23 -0.73 23.91 8.11
N SER A 24 -1.48 24.88 7.59
CA SER A 24 -2.75 25.34 8.18
C SER A 24 -3.78 25.86 7.15
N ASP A 25 -5.05 26.00 7.57
CA ASP A 25 -6.24 26.32 6.73
C ASP A 25 -6.62 25.23 5.70
N ILE A 26 -6.23 23.97 5.95
CA ILE A 26 -6.56 22.83 5.09
C ILE A 26 -7.98 22.32 5.37
N LYS A 27 -8.84 22.39 4.35
CA LYS A 27 -10.26 22.02 4.42
C LYS A 27 -10.49 20.58 3.96
N VAL A 28 -10.15 19.64 4.84
CA VAL A 28 -10.40 18.20 4.69
C VAL A 28 -11.87 17.89 4.39
N THR A 29 -12.12 16.76 3.71
CA THR A 29 -13.46 16.30 3.37
C THR A 29 -14.33 16.04 4.61
N GLU A 30 -15.61 16.42 4.51
CA GLU A 30 -16.65 16.20 5.52
C GLU A 30 -17.29 14.80 5.42
N VAL A 31 -17.06 14.09 4.32
CA VAL A 31 -17.63 12.76 4.01
C VAL A 31 -17.43 11.76 5.14
N SER A 32 -18.49 11.03 5.48
CA SER A 32 -18.50 9.95 6.47
C SER A 32 -17.97 8.63 5.89
N TRP A 33 -16.74 8.65 5.38
CA TRP A 33 -16.04 7.46 4.90
C TRP A 33 -14.87 7.08 5.82
N ASP A 34 -14.65 5.79 6.02
CA ASP A 34 -13.51 5.30 6.78
C ASP A 34 -12.32 5.08 5.84
N SER A 35 -11.66 6.19 5.52
CA SER A 35 -10.27 6.25 5.07
C SER A 35 -9.50 7.20 5.99
N LEU A 36 -8.18 7.20 5.85
CA LEU A 36 -7.30 8.15 6.52
C LEU A 36 -7.35 9.57 5.93
N PHE A 37 -7.92 9.73 4.73
CA PHE A 37 -8.05 10.99 3.97
C PHE A 37 -6.74 11.78 3.74
N CYS A 38 -5.59 11.16 4.01
CA CYS A 38 -4.26 11.76 3.89
C CYS A 38 -3.26 10.68 3.45
N ALA A 39 -2.44 11.00 2.45
CA ALA A 39 -1.37 10.13 1.95
C ALA A 39 -0.06 10.94 1.85
N VAL A 40 1.05 10.38 2.33
CA VAL A 40 2.34 11.08 2.43
C VAL A 40 3.44 10.27 1.74
N ASN A 41 4.36 10.96 1.07
CA ASN A 41 5.63 10.41 0.60
C ASN A 41 6.76 11.43 0.86
N PRO A 42 8.03 11.17 0.48
CA PRO A 42 9.15 12.08 0.75
C PRO A 42 9.05 13.47 0.12
N LYS A 43 8.19 13.64 -0.90
CA LYS A 43 8.03 14.89 -1.64
C LYS A 43 6.77 15.64 -1.27
N PHE A 44 5.67 14.93 -1.06
CA PHE A 44 4.33 15.52 -0.97
C PHE A 44 3.50 14.91 0.17
N VAL A 45 2.63 15.74 0.74
CA VAL A 45 1.42 15.30 1.43
C VAL A 45 0.21 15.60 0.55
N ALA A 46 -0.71 14.65 0.46
CA ALA A 46 -1.99 14.82 -0.21
C ALA A 46 -3.13 14.67 0.79
N PHE A 47 -4.19 15.48 0.66
CA PHE A 47 -5.36 15.49 1.54
C PHE A 47 -6.64 15.47 0.73
N VAL A 48 -7.58 14.56 1.04
CA VAL A 48 -8.93 14.58 0.44
C VAL A 48 -9.70 15.76 1.03
N THR A 49 -10.22 16.66 0.19
CA THR A 49 -10.70 17.99 0.59
C THR A 49 -12.18 18.22 0.30
N ARG A 50 -12.76 19.22 0.97
CA ARG A 50 -14.14 19.66 0.76
C ARG A 50 -14.27 20.42 -0.57
N GLY A 51 -14.97 19.82 -1.54
CA GLY A 51 -15.39 20.46 -2.78
C GLY A 51 -16.34 19.61 -3.60
N SER A 52 -16.97 20.19 -4.62
CA SER A 52 -17.69 19.46 -5.67
C SER A 52 -16.73 18.54 -6.42
N GLY A 53 -17.16 17.33 -6.79
CA GLY A 53 -16.30 16.39 -7.52
C GLY A 53 -15.21 15.70 -6.67
N GLY A 54 -15.26 15.84 -5.34
CA GLY A 54 -14.32 15.15 -4.45
C GLY A 54 -12.83 15.46 -4.71
N PRO A 55 -12.43 16.74 -4.71
CA PRO A 55 -11.04 17.12 -4.99
C PRO A 55 -10.10 16.71 -3.87
N PHE A 56 -8.81 16.61 -4.20
CA PHE A 56 -7.75 16.47 -3.19
C PHE A 56 -6.62 17.49 -3.42
N LEU A 57 -6.10 18.04 -2.32
CA LEU A 57 -4.89 18.88 -2.35
C LEU A 57 -3.65 18.01 -2.47
N VAL A 58 -2.61 18.54 -3.12
CA VAL A 58 -1.25 17.97 -3.09
C VAL A 58 -0.26 19.09 -2.81
N VAL A 59 0.44 18.99 -1.69
CA VAL A 59 1.29 20.04 -1.11
C VAL A 59 2.70 19.48 -0.88
N PRO A 60 3.78 20.16 -1.31
CA PRO A 60 5.14 19.77 -0.98
C PRO A 60 5.35 19.69 0.55
N VAL A 61 6.04 18.66 1.05
CA VAL A 61 6.29 18.50 2.51
C VAL A 61 7.13 19.63 3.12
N THR A 62 7.73 20.48 2.27
CA THR A 62 8.50 21.68 2.63
C THR A 62 7.67 22.96 2.72
N LYS A 63 6.40 22.97 2.28
CA LYS A 63 5.49 24.12 2.44
C LYS A 63 5.02 24.18 3.89
N ILE A 64 5.26 25.32 4.52
CA ILE A 64 4.83 25.64 5.89
C ILE A 64 3.88 26.86 5.89
N GLY A 65 3.27 27.13 7.04
CA GLY A 65 2.35 28.24 7.25
C GLY A 65 0.96 27.98 6.69
N ARG A 66 0.31 29.05 6.22
CA ARG A 66 -1.05 28.98 5.67
C ARG A 66 -1.03 28.40 4.25
N ILE A 67 -2.02 27.55 3.94
CA ILE A 67 -2.39 27.18 2.58
C ILE A 67 -3.44 28.17 2.09
N ASP A 68 -3.17 28.79 0.95
CA ASP A 68 -3.98 29.87 0.39
C ASP A 68 -5.31 29.33 -0.17
N LYS A 69 -6.35 30.17 -0.19
CA LYS A 69 -7.73 29.75 -0.53
C LYS A 69 -7.86 29.23 -1.97
N ASP A 70 -7.02 29.76 -2.86
CA ASP A 70 -6.89 29.49 -4.28
C ASP A 70 -5.72 28.55 -4.60
N TYR A 71 -5.14 27.88 -3.59
CA TYR A 71 -4.04 26.95 -3.78
C TYR A 71 -4.43 25.78 -4.73
N PRO A 72 -3.61 25.46 -5.74
CA PRO A 72 -3.87 24.39 -6.70
C PRO A 72 -4.19 23.01 -6.12
N TYR A 73 -5.22 22.35 -6.66
CA TYR A 73 -5.71 21.03 -6.25
C TYR A 73 -5.87 20.07 -7.44
N VAL A 74 -6.15 18.80 -7.17
CA VAL A 74 -6.57 17.82 -8.19
C VAL A 74 -8.10 17.77 -8.22
N ASP A 75 -8.68 18.16 -9.35
CA ASP A 75 -10.12 18.15 -9.61
C ASP A 75 -10.53 16.75 -10.10
N ALA A 76 -10.60 15.83 -9.14
CA ALA A 76 -10.33 14.42 -9.43
C ALA A 76 -11.51 13.67 -10.07
N HIS A 77 -12.72 13.86 -9.52
CA HIS A 77 -13.84 12.96 -9.71
C HIS A 77 -15.14 13.72 -9.99
N ARG A 78 -16.23 12.99 -10.25
CA ARG A 78 -17.58 13.55 -10.43
C ARG A 78 -18.44 13.47 -9.15
N ALA A 79 -17.96 12.73 -8.15
CA ALA A 79 -18.59 12.51 -6.86
C ALA A 79 -17.51 12.51 -5.75
N PRO A 80 -17.84 12.36 -4.45
CA PRO A 80 -16.84 12.32 -3.38
C PRO A 80 -15.69 11.34 -3.64
N CYS A 81 -14.45 11.80 -3.43
CA CYS A 81 -13.28 10.93 -3.35
C CYS A 81 -13.26 10.30 -1.94
N LEU A 82 -12.97 9.00 -1.90
CA LEU A 82 -13.05 8.17 -0.70
C LEU A 82 -11.67 7.81 -0.14
N GLU A 83 -10.70 7.53 -1.01
CA GLU A 83 -9.34 7.15 -0.62
C GLU A 83 -8.32 7.60 -1.68
N ILE A 84 -7.08 7.83 -1.23
CA ILE A 84 -5.92 8.20 -2.05
C ILE A 84 -4.67 7.44 -1.57
N ALA A 85 -3.80 7.01 -2.49
CA ALA A 85 -2.51 6.41 -2.14
C ALA A 85 -1.41 6.67 -3.17
N TRP A 86 -0.21 7.00 -2.69
CA TRP A 86 0.99 7.14 -3.52
C TRP A 86 1.48 5.79 -4.04
N SER A 87 2.01 5.78 -5.26
CA SER A 87 2.72 4.62 -5.79
C SER A 87 3.99 4.36 -4.98
N PRO A 88 4.29 3.12 -4.55
CA PRO A 88 5.52 2.81 -3.82
C PRO A 88 6.79 2.98 -4.67
N PHE A 89 6.66 3.03 -6.00
CA PHE A 89 7.79 3.11 -6.95
C PHE A 89 7.98 4.49 -7.58
N ASN A 90 7.07 5.44 -7.35
CA ASN A 90 7.15 6.77 -7.95
C ASN A 90 6.49 7.84 -7.06
N ASP A 91 7.33 8.67 -6.44
CA ASP A 91 6.91 9.75 -5.53
C ASP A 91 6.11 10.89 -6.21
N ASN A 92 5.88 10.82 -7.52
CA ASN A 92 5.03 11.72 -8.28
C ASN A 92 3.70 11.09 -8.72
N VAL A 93 3.48 9.78 -8.51
CA VAL A 93 2.26 9.08 -8.95
C VAL A 93 1.35 8.78 -7.76
N ILE A 94 0.10 9.22 -7.85
CA ILE A 94 -0.94 8.99 -6.83
C ILE A 94 -2.20 8.41 -7.49
N ALA A 95 -2.82 7.44 -6.84
CA ALA A 95 -4.15 6.93 -7.19
C ALA A 95 -5.22 7.53 -6.28
N SER A 96 -6.43 7.72 -6.81
CA SER A 96 -7.63 8.15 -6.08
C SER A 96 -8.85 7.31 -6.48
N CYS A 97 -9.78 7.07 -5.57
CA CYS A 97 -11.03 6.38 -5.87
C CYS A 97 -12.26 7.11 -5.29
N SER A 98 -13.44 6.86 -5.85
CA SER A 98 -14.62 7.71 -5.64
C SER A 98 -15.97 7.00 -5.68
N GLU A 99 -17.00 7.70 -5.20
CA GLU A 99 -18.40 7.35 -5.44
C GLU A 99 -18.84 7.44 -6.91
N ASP A 100 -18.04 8.02 -7.81
CA ASP A 100 -18.32 8.05 -9.26
C ASP A 100 -18.00 6.74 -10.01
N THR A 101 -17.79 5.65 -9.26
CA THR A 101 -17.43 4.30 -9.73
C THR A 101 -16.09 4.18 -10.47
N THR A 102 -15.25 5.21 -10.44
CA THR A 102 -13.89 5.18 -11.03
C THR A 102 -12.78 5.09 -9.98
N CYS A 103 -11.64 4.54 -10.42
CA CYS A 103 -10.34 4.80 -9.82
C CYS A 103 -9.48 5.57 -10.85
N LYS A 104 -8.65 6.51 -10.42
CA LYS A 104 -7.88 7.39 -11.31
C LYS A 104 -6.46 7.54 -10.83
N VAL A 105 -5.52 7.63 -11.77
CA VAL A 105 -4.09 7.74 -11.50
C VAL A 105 -3.53 9.02 -12.09
N TRP A 106 -2.79 9.77 -11.27
CA TRP A 106 -2.37 11.15 -11.51
C TRP A 106 -0.86 11.27 -11.45
N LEU A 107 -0.28 12.05 -12.37
CA LEU A 107 1.13 12.44 -12.34
C LEU A 107 1.24 13.87 -11.82
N ILE A 108 1.75 14.01 -10.61
CA ILE A 108 2.00 15.29 -9.95
C ILE A 108 3.30 15.90 -10.53
N PRO A 109 3.35 17.19 -10.90
CA PRO A 109 4.56 17.81 -11.42
C PRO A 109 5.70 17.80 -10.39
N GLN A 110 6.96 17.81 -10.85
CA GLN A 110 8.13 17.63 -9.98
C GLN A 110 8.16 18.56 -8.77
N ASN A 111 7.71 19.79 -8.95
CA ASN A 111 7.74 20.87 -7.95
C ASN A 111 6.37 21.10 -7.26
N GLY A 112 5.42 20.17 -7.41
CA GLY A 112 4.04 20.32 -6.92
C GLY A 112 3.09 20.96 -7.94
N LEU A 113 1.86 21.20 -7.53
CA LEU A 113 0.80 21.76 -8.39
C LEU A 113 0.96 23.28 -8.55
N THR A 114 1.08 23.75 -9.80
CA THR A 114 1.10 25.18 -10.16
C THR A 114 -0.23 25.69 -10.70
N ARG A 115 -1.17 24.79 -10.99
CA ARG A 115 -2.56 25.02 -11.42
C ARG A 115 -3.39 23.79 -11.08
N THR A 116 -4.71 23.93 -11.05
CA THR A 116 -5.62 22.79 -10.86
C THR A 116 -5.39 21.72 -11.94
N LEU A 117 -5.37 20.45 -11.52
CA LEU A 117 -5.19 19.28 -12.38
C LEU A 117 -6.51 18.52 -12.49
N SER A 118 -7.21 18.64 -13.63
CA SER A 118 -8.46 17.92 -13.92
C SER A 118 -8.26 16.63 -14.73
N GLU A 119 -7.04 16.41 -15.23
CA GLU A 119 -6.73 15.41 -16.24
C GLU A 119 -5.94 14.24 -15.63
N PRO A 120 -6.53 13.06 -15.44
CA PRO A 120 -5.78 11.88 -15.02
C PRO A 120 -4.84 11.41 -16.14
N VAL A 121 -3.83 10.64 -15.76
CA VAL A 121 -3.05 9.86 -16.73
C VAL A 121 -3.87 8.64 -17.15
N VAL A 122 -4.44 7.94 -16.17
CA VAL A 122 -5.24 6.71 -16.38
C VAL A 122 -6.55 6.83 -15.60
N GLU A 123 -7.65 6.46 -16.24
CA GLU A 123 -8.98 6.34 -15.61
C GLU A 123 -9.41 4.86 -15.74
N LEU A 124 -9.63 4.22 -14.60
CA LEU A 124 -9.93 2.80 -14.47
C LEU A 124 -11.44 2.63 -14.23
N THR A 125 -12.13 2.12 -15.24
CA THR A 125 -13.60 1.95 -15.26
C THR A 125 -13.94 0.47 -15.35
N GLY A 126 -14.64 -0.06 -14.34
CA GLY A 126 -15.05 -1.46 -14.29
C GLY A 126 -15.93 -1.82 -13.10
N HIS A 127 -15.74 -1.13 -11.98
CA HIS A 127 -16.65 -1.24 -10.83
C HIS A 127 -18.05 -0.70 -11.16
N GLN A 128 -19.07 -1.42 -10.69
CA GLN A 128 -20.49 -1.10 -10.94
C GLN A 128 -21.11 -0.18 -9.88
N LYS A 129 -20.42 0.02 -8.76
CA LYS A 129 -20.77 0.96 -7.69
C LYS A 129 -19.51 1.73 -7.27
N ARG A 130 -19.64 2.60 -6.26
CA ARG A 130 -18.52 3.35 -5.69
C ARG A 130 -17.29 2.48 -5.44
N VAL A 131 -16.10 3.03 -5.68
CA VAL A 131 -14.85 2.35 -5.39
C VAL A 131 -14.44 2.71 -3.96
N ASN A 132 -14.62 1.74 -3.06
CA ASN A 132 -14.57 1.88 -1.60
C ASN A 132 -13.15 2.11 -1.05
N SER A 133 -12.13 1.52 -1.68
CA SER A 133 -10.73 1.49 -1.20
C SER A 133 -9.78 1.05 -2.32
N LEU A 134 -8.50 1.43 -2.22
CA LEU A 134 -7.45 1.08 -3.19
C LEU A 134 -6.11 0.78 -2.50
N VAL A 135 -5.33 -0.17 -3.03
CA VAL A 135 -3.99 -0.53 -2.52
C VAL A 135 -3.05 -0.89 -3.69
N TRP A 136 -1.90 -0.20 -3.78
CA TRP A 136 -0.84 -0.54 -4.75
C TRP A 136 -0.12 -1.85 -4.39
N HIS A 137 0.34 -2.59 -5.40
CA HIS A 137 1.13 -3.80 -5.18
C HIS A 137 2.50 -3.48 -4.57
N PRO A 138 2.96 -4.23 -3.55
CA PRO A 138 4.16 -3.91 -2.77
C PRO A 138 5.48 -4.10 -3.52
N THR A 139 5.49 -4.87 -4.62
CA THR A 139 6.72 -5.33 -5.31
C THR A 139 6.68 -5.28 -6.84
N ALA A 140 5.51 -5.10 -7.45
CA ALA A 140 5.33 -5.20 -8.90
C ALA A 140 4.81 -3.88 -9.47
N ASN A 141 5.49 -3.36 -10.50
CA ASN A 141 5.17 -2.04 -11.03
C ASN A 141 3.77 -2.01 -11.64
N ASN A 142 3.11 -0.85 -11.57
CA ASN A 142 1.77 -0.60 -12.13
C ASN A 142 0.61 -1.49 -11.64
N ILE A 143 0.84 -2.48 -10.77
CA ILE A 143 -0.24 -3.33 -10.25
C ILE A 143 -1.00 -2.60 -9.12
N LEU A 144 -2.33 -2.54 -9.22
CA LEU A 144 -3.22 -1.83 -8.30
C LEU A 144 -4.47 -2.66 -8.00
N LEU A 145 -4.81 -2.84 -6.72
CA LEU A 145 -6.04 -3.54 -6.28
C LEU A 145 -7.09 -2.50 -5.85
N THR A 146 -8.33 -2.65 -6.30
CA THR A 146 -9.47 -1.80 -5.90
C THR A 146 -10.66 -2.63 -5.42
N ALA A 147 -11.43 -2.10 -4.45
CA ALA A 147 -12.65 -2.72 -3.95
C ALA A 147 -13.90 -1.93 -4.32
N GLY A 148 -14.91 -2.59 -4.88
CA GLY A 148 -16.20 -2.00 -5.27
C GLY A 148 -17.29 -2.10 -4.20
N GLY A 149 -18.27 -1.21 -4.26
CA GLY A 149 -19.52 -1.24 -3.47
C GLY A 149 -20.47 -2.38 -3.85
N GLU A 150 -20.14 -3.14 -4.90
CA GLU A 150 -20.73 -4.42 -5.29
C GLU A 150 -20.06 -5.63 -4.63
N ASN A 151 -19.12 -5.41 -3.72
CA ASN A 151 -18.36 -6.42 -2.97
C ASN A 151 -17.43 -7.27 -3.84
N LYS A 152 -17.02 -6.76 -5.00
CA LYS A 152 -15.98 -7.37 -5.84
C LYS A 152 -14.67 -6.59 -5.74
N LEU A 153 -13.57 -7.27 -6.03
CA LEU A 153 -12.27 -6.64 -6.23
C LEU A 153 -11.89 -6.68 -7.71
N LEU A 154 -11.15 -5.66 -8.15
CA LEU A 154 -10.50 -5.63 -9.46
C LEU A 154 -9.01 -5.41 -9.26
N LEU A 155 -8.19 -6.26 -9.87
CA LEU A 155 -6.73 -6.11 -9.92
C LEU A 155 -6.33 -5.59 -11.30
N TRP A 156 -5.65 -4.44 -11.35
CA TRP A 156 -5.39 -3.69 -12.57
C TRP A 156 -3.91 -3.68 -12.95
N ASN A 157 -3.62 -3.69 -14.25
CA ASN A 157 -2.37 -3.14 -14.78
C ASN A 157 -2.61 -1.67 -15.15
N VAL A 158 -2.17 -0.74 -14.29
CA VAL A 158 -2.27 0.70 -14.54
C VAL A 158 -1.49 1.13 -15.80
N GLY A 159 -0.51 0.36 -16.25
CA GLY A 159 0.27 0.65 -17.46
C GLY A 159 -0.54 0.52 -18.74
N THR A 160 -1.49 -0.41 -18.79
CA THR A 160 -2.40 -0.61 -19.94
C THR A 160 -3.81 -0.09 -19.68
N GLY A 161 -4.21 0.06 -18.42
CA GLY A 161 -5.58 0.40 -17.99
C GLY A 161 -6.50 -0.82 -17.86
N GLU A 162 -5.98 -2.04 -18.00
CA GLU A 162 -6.76 -3.27 -18.05
C GLU A 162 -6.94 -3.89 -16.67
N ALA A 163 -8.11 -4.49 -16.43
CA ALA A 163 -8.33 -5.38 -15.29
C ALA A 163 -7.77 -6.78 -15.63
N LEU A 164 -6.76 -7.22 -14.87
CA LEU A 164 -6.15 -8.54 -14.96
C LEU A 164 -7.03 -9.62 -14.33
N LEU A 165 -7.63 -9.31 -13.18
CA LEU A 165 -8.51 -10.21 -12.41
C LEU A 165 -9.76 -9.47 -11.92
N GLU A 166 -10.89 -10.18 -11.96
CA GLU A 166 -12.09 -9.88 -11.15
C GLU A 166 -12.19 -10.96 -10.06
N ILE A 167 -12.24 -10.52 -8.80
CA ILE A 167 -12.26 -11.42 -7.63
C ILE A 167 -13.57 -11.22 -6.88
N ASP A 168 -14.24 -12.33 -6.62
CA ASP A 168 -15.56 -12.43 -6.00
C ASP A 168 -15.49 -13.34 -4.76
N GLY A 169 -16.54 -13.39 -3.95
CA GLY A 169 -16.63 -14.22 -2.74
C GLY A 169 -16.91 -13.44 -1.44
N HIS A 170 -16.99 -12.11 -1.48
CA HIS A 170 -17.40 -11.30 -0.33
C HIS A 170 -18.92 -11.08 -0.35
N PRO A 171 -19.70 -11.65 0.59
CA PRO A 171 -21.16 -11.54 0.57
C PRO A 171 -21.68 -10.17 1.04
N ASP A 172 -20.82 -9.33 1.61
CA ASP A 172 -21.15 -8.01 2.16
C ASP A 172 -19.93 -7.06 2.01
N GLN A 173 -20.07 -5.81 2.43
CA GLN A 173 -19.08 -4.75 2.19
C GLN A 173 -17.66 -5.10 2.67
N ILE A 174 -16.70 -4.91 1.77
CA ILE A 174 -15.27 -4.97 2.05
C ILE A 174 -14.83 -3.67 2.74
N PHE A 175 -14.17 -3.78 3.90
CA PHE A 175 -13.75 -2.66 4.75
C PHE A 175 -12.26 -2.32 4.63
N SER A 176 -11.40 -3.28 4.31
CA SER A 176 -9.99 -3.05 4.03
C SER A 176 -9.36 -4.16 3.20
N MET A 177 -8.22 -3.83 2.60
CA MET A 177 -7.32 -4.73 1.88
C MET A 177 -5.87 -4.45 2.33
N SER A 178 -5.00 -5.45 2.26
CA SER A 178 -3.54 -5.28 2.42
C SER A 178 -2.83 -6.43 1.73
N PHE A 179 -1.84 -6.15 0.89
CA PHE A 179 -0.91 -7.18 0.42
C PHE A 179 0.00 -7.67 1.56
N ASN A 180 0.59 -8.85 1.40
CA ASN A 180 1.70 -9.33 2.21
C ASN A 180 3.04 -8.71 1.77
N TYR A 181 4.15 -9.11 2.38
CA TYR A 181 5.45 -8.45 2.19
C TYR A 181 5.96 -8.45 0.74
N ASP A 182 5.81 -9.59 0.04
CA ASP A 182 6.24 -9.80 -1.35
C ASP A 182 5.13 -9.58 -2.39
N GLY A 183 3.88 -9.44 -1.95
CA GLY A 183 2.70 -9.22 -2.80
C GLY A 183 2.01 -10.50 -3.31
N SER A 184 2.57 -11.68 -3.05
CA SER A 184 2.01 -12.97 -3.47
C SER A 184 0.57 -13.23 -2.98
N GLN A 185 0.18 -12.59 -1.88
CA GLN A 185 -1.16 -12.71 -1.30
C GLN A 185 -1.67 -11.36 -0.79
N PHE A 186 -2.98 -11.24 -0.63
CA PHE A 186 -3.59 -10.11 0.08
C PHE A 186 -4.67 -10.56 1.07
N VAL A 187 -4.74 -9.88 2.22
CA VAL A 187 -5.77 -10.05 3.25
C VAL A 187 -6.85 -9.00 3.06
N THR A 188 -8.10 -9.40 3.32
CA THR A 188 -9.27 -8.53 3.31
C THR A 188 -10.07 -8.68 4.60
N ALA A 189 -10.73 -7.60 5.02
CA ALA A 189 -11.65 -7.59 6.15
C ALA A 189 -13.05 -7.21 5.69
N CYS A 190 -14.06 -8.00 6.08
CA CYS A 190 -15.42 -7.92 5.53
C CYS A 190 -16.48 -7.65 6.61
N LYS A 191 -17.63 -7.10 6.19
CA LYS A 191 -18.82 -6.82 7.01
C LYS A 191 -19.58 -8.06 7.47
N ASP A 192 -19.34 -9.21 6.84
CA ASP A 192 -19.75 -10.53 7.35
C ASP A 192 -18.93 -11.02 8.57
N LYS A 193 -18.04 -10.15 9.08
CA LYS A 193 -17.11 -10.37 10.21
C LYS A 193 -15.94 -11.30 9.92
N LYS A 194 -15.78 -11.79 8.70
CA LYS A 194 -14.65 -12.66 8.34
C LYS A 194 -13.44 -11.88 7.85
N LEU A 195 -12.28 -12.45 8.11
CA LEU A 195 -11.02 -12.14 7.43
C LEU A 195 -10.77 -13.21 6.37
N ARG A 196 -10.23 -12.81 5.21
CA ARG A 196 -9.91 -13.71 4.10
C ARG A 196 -8.57 -13.36 3.49
N ILE A 197 -7.72 -14.36 3.25
CA ILE A 197 -6.52 -14.22 2.43
C ILE A 197 -6.81 -14.83 1.07
N PHE A 198 -6.36 -14.14 0.01
CA PHE A 198 -6.46 -14.56 -1.38
C PHE A 198 -5.06 -14.66 -2.00
N ASP A 199 -4.90 -15.54 -2.98
CA ASP A 199 -3.76 -15.54 -3.89
C ASP A 199 -3.87 -14.38 -4.89
N SER A 200 -2.78 -13.61 -5.07
CA SER A 200 -2.78 -12.42 -5.92
C SER A 200 -2.81 -12.72 -7.42
N HIS A 201 -2.48 -13.94 -7.86
CA HIS A 201 -2.36 -14.33 -9.26
C HIS A 201 -3.59 -15.07 -9.78
N SER A 202 -4.19 -15.94 -8.97
CA SER A 202 -5.38 -16.70 -9.36
C SER A 202 -6.69 -16.09 -8.87
N GLY A 203 -6.63 -15.22 -7.86
CA GLY A 203 -7.81 -14.70 -7.15
C GLY A 203 -8.55 -15.75 -6.32
N ASP A 204 -8.01 -16.96 -6.15
CA ASP A 204 -8.64 -17.98 -5.32
C ASP A 204 -8.43 -17.65 -3.81
N MET A 205 -9.46 -17.88 -2.99
CA MET A 205 -9.40 -17.68 -1.54
C MET A 205 -8.60 -18.82 -0.89
N VAL A 206 -7.44 -18.52 -0.31
CA VAL A 206 -6.54 -19.51 0.29
C VAL A 206 -6.80 -19.74 1.78
N ALA A 207 -7.34 -18.75 2.49
CA ALA A 207 -7.73 -18.88 3.90
C ALA A 207 -8.95 -17.99 4.24
N GLU A 208 -9.80 -18.47 5.14
CA GLU A 208 -10.94 -17.72 5.70
C GLU A 208 -11.01 -17.99 7.21
N GLY A 209 -11.32 -16.96 8.01
CA GLY A 209 -11.57 -17.14 9.44
C GLY A 209 -12.39 -16.02 10.07
N MET A 210 -12.88 -16.27 11.28
CA MET A 210 -13.65 -15.29 12.04
C MET A 210 -12.74 -14.19 12.59
N GLY A 211 -13.00 -12.95 12.17
CA GLY A 211 -12.31 -11.74 12.64
C GLY A 211 -12.88 -11.26 13.97
N HIS A 212 -13.31 -9.99 14.00
CA HIS A 212 -13.85 -9.35 15.21
C HIS A 212 -15.38 -9.51 15.31
N GLU A 213 -15.90 -9.77 16.51
CA GLU A 213 -17.33 -10.11 16.71
C GLU A 213 -18.31 -8.93 16.60
N GLY A 214 -17.82 -7.69 16.63
CA GLY A 214 -18.62 -6.47 16.55
C GLY A 214 -19.30 -6.26 15.20
N VAL A 215 -20.10 -5.20 15.09
CA VAL A 215 -20.83 -4.82 13.86
C VAL A 215 -20.23 -3.61 13.13
N LYS A 216 -19.25 -2.95 13.76
CA LYS A 216 -18.52 -1.80 13.21
C LYS A 216 -17.36 -2.28 12.29
N PRO A 217 -16.84 -1.43 11.40
CA PRO A 217 -15.74 -1.82 10.51
C PRO A 217 -14.50 -2.32 11.23
N GLN A 218 -13.89 -3.34 10.65
CA GLN A 218 -12.61 -3.93 11.06
C GLN A 218 -11.54 -3.67 10.00
N ARG A 219 -10.27 -3.62 10.41
CA ARG A 219 -9.10 -3.57 9.53
C ARG A 219 -8.26 -4.83 9.69
N ALA A 220 -7.59 -5.23 8.64
CA ALA A 220 -6.54 -6.25 8.66
C ALA A 220 -5.38 -5.79 7.76
N ILE A 221 -4.15 -5.99 8.25
CA ILE A 221 -2.90 -5.84 7.51
C ILE A 221 -2.05 -7.10 7.69
N PHE A 222 -1.16 -7.35 6.74
CA PHE A 222 -0.06 -8.27 6.95
C PHE A 222 1.11 -7.59 7.67
N LEU A 223 1.88 -8.38 8.41
CA LEU A 223 3.19 -8.02 8.94
C LEU A 223 4.31 -8.64 8.07
N LYS A 224 5.57 -8.22 8.28
CA LYS A 224 6.74 -8.70 7.50
C LYS A 224 7.01 -10.20 7.63
N ASP A 225 6.56 -10.80 8.72
CA ASP A 225 6.65 -12.23 9.03
C ASP A 225 5.45 -13.06 8.53
N GLY A 226 4.54 -12.45 7.77
CA GLY A 226 3.33 -13.08 7.24
C GLY A 226 2.16 -13.21 8.21
N LYS A 227 2.31 -12.79 9.48
CA LYS A 227 1.18 -12.76 10.43
C LYS A 227 0.18 -11.68 10.06
N VAL A 228 -1.09 -11.87 10.39
CA VAL A 228 -2.15 -10.89 10.15
C VAL A 228 -2.42 -10.12 11.43
N PHE A 229 -2.18 -8.81 11.41
CA PHE A 229 -2.60 -7.91 12.48
C PHE A 229 -3.94 -7.29 12.11
N SER A 230 -4.91 -7.33 13.02
CA SER A 230 -6.27 -6.85 12.78
C SER A 230 -6.77 -5.97 13.93
N THR A 231 -7.61 -4.98 13.60
CA THR A 231 -8.31 -4.12 14.57
C THR A 231 -9.80 -4.17 14.33
N GLY A 232 -10.60 -4.10 15.40
CA GLY A 232 -12.04 -4.16 15.31
C GLY A 232 -12.72 -3.89 16.65
N PHE A 233 -13.89 -4.47 16.83
CA PHE A 233 -14.76 -4.20 17.96
C PHE A 233 -15.34 -5.48 18.59
N THR A 234 -15.53 -5.48 19.92
CA THR A 234 -16.24 -6.56 20.65
C THR A 234 -17.74 -6.52 20.33
N LYS A 235 -18.50 -7.53 20.77
CA LYS A 235 -19.97 -7.46 20.77
C LYS A 235 -20.52 -6.25 21.56
N ARG A 236 -19.79 -5.78 22.58
CA ARG A 236 -20.15 -4.60 23.40
C ARG A 236 -19.64 -3.28 22.81
N SER A 237 -19.04 -3.30 21.61
CA SER A 237 -18.43 -2.15 20.93
C SER A 237 -17.19 -1.54 21.60
N GLU A 238 -16.49 -2.28 22.47
CA GLU A 238 -15.11 -1.93 22.84
C GLU A 238 -14.17 -2.18 21.66
N ARG A 239 -13.15 -1.34 21.50
CA ARG A 239 -12.11 -1.51 20.48
C ARG A 239 -11.11 -2.55 20.93
N LEU A 240 -10.63 -3.37 19.99
CA LEU A 240 -9.56 -4.33 20.23
C LEU A 240 -8.61 -4.44 19.04
N TYR A 241 -7.45 -5.05 19.29
CA TYR A 241 -6.63 -5.66 18.25
C TYR A 241 -6.50 -7.17 18.44
N ALA A 242 -6.15 -7.87 17.36
CA ALA A 242 -5.78 -9.28 17.37
C ALA A 242 -4.64 -9.55 16.38
N LEU A 243 -3.62 -10.31 16.82
CA LEU A 243 -2.60 -10.91 15.96
C LEU A 243 -3.02 -12.35 15.64
N ARG A 244 -2.97 -12.75 14.37
CA ARG A 244 -3.44 -14.04 13.87
C ARG A 244 -2.38 -14.68 12.98
N ASP A 245 -2.34 -16.01 12.98
CA ASP A 245 -1.53 -16.77 12.03
C ASP A 245 -2.26 -16.83 10.67
N PRO A 246 -1.57 -16.76 9.52
CA PRO A 246 -2.24 -16.90 8.22
C PRO A 246 -2.87 -18.29 8.01
N SER A 247 -2.42 -19.32 8.71
CA SER A 247 -2.98 -20.69 8.62
C SER A 247 -4.23 -20.92 9.49
N ASP A 248 -4.43 -20.14 10.56
CA ASP A 248 -5.69 -20.07 11.32
C ASP A 248 -6.06 -18.61 11.60
N LEU A 249 -6.84 -18.04 10.68
CA LEU A 249 -7.42 -16.71 10.83
C LEU A 249 -8.54 -16.63 11.87
N SER A 250 -9.07 -17.75 12.38
CA SER A 250 -10.15 -17.76 13.37
C SER A 250 -9.63 -17.64 14.80
N THR A 251 -8.54 -18.34 15.13
CA THR A 251 -7.93 -18.30 16.48
C THR A 251 -6.84 -17.24 16.57
N PRO A 252 -7.01 -16.18 17.39
CA PRO A 252 -5.96 -15.18 17.57
C PRO A 252 -4.80 -15.70 18.46
N ILE A 253 -3.57 -15.40 18.05
CA ILE A 253 -2.33 -15.63 18.82
C ILE A 253 -2.32 -14.75 20.08
N VAL A 254 -2.73 -13.48 19.92
CA VAL A 254 -3.03 -12.56 21.03
C VAL A 254 -4.22 -11.68 20.64
N GLN A 255 -5.01 -11.29 21.62
CA GLN A 255 -6.14 -10.38 21.45
C GLN A 255 -6.29 -9.50 22.69
N GLU A 256 -6.32 -8.17 22.52
CA GLU A 256 -6.42 -7.22 23.64
C GLU A 256 -7.46 -6.12 23.37
N GLU A 257 -8.33 -5.88 24.35
CA GLU A 257 -9.30 -4.78 24.39
C GLU A 257 -8.61 -3.47 24.83
N LEU A 258 -9.05 -2.33 24.29
CA LEU A 258 -8.33 -1.05 24.36
C LEU A 258 -9.09 0.08 25.05
N ASP A 259 -10.30 0.38 24.58
CA ASP A 259 -11.20 1.44 25.07
C ASP A 259 -12.60 1.33 24.41
N THR A 260 -13.52 2.20 24.78
CA THR A 260 -14.90 2.25 24.26
C THR A 260 -15.14 3.35 23.20
N SER A 261 -14.08 3.90 22.57
CA SER A 261 -14.23 4.92 21.52
C SER A 261 -14.93 4.35 20.28
N ASN A 262 -15.63 5.23 19.54
CA ASN A 262 -16.34 4.84 18.33
C ASN A 262 -15.45 4.81 17.08
N ALA A 263 -14.26 5.41 17.12
CA ALA A 263 -13.39 5.54 15.95
C ALA A 263 -12.80 4.20 15.50
N VAL A 264 -12.98 3.84 14.22
CA VAL A 264 -12.27 2.72 13.58
C VAL A 264 -10.77 2.98 13.67
N LEU A 265 -10.02 2.01 14.20
CA LEU A 265 -8.56 2.07 14.29
C LEU A 265 -7.91 1.63 12.99
N PHE A 266 -6.92 2.40 12.55
CA PHE A 266 -6.06 2.10 11.41
C PHE A 266 -4.68 1.67 11.95
N PRO A 267 -4.23 0.44 11.64
CA PRO A 267 -2.89 -0.02 11.98
C PRO A 267 -1.85 0.51 10.98
N MET A 268 -0.99 1.43 11.42
CA MET A 268 0.12 1.99 10.64
C MET A 268 1.41 1.28 11.03
N TYR A 269 1.82 0.28 10.25
CA TYR A 269 2.94 -0.61 10.55
C TYR A 269 4.23 -0.19 9.85
N ASP A 270 5.33 -0.23 10.59
CA ASP A 270 6.69 -0.03 10.12
C ASP A 270 7.43 -1.37 10.12
N GLU A 271 7.49 -1.97 8.93
CA GLU A 271 8.09 -3.27 8.67
C GLU A 271 9.62 -3.33 8.87
N ASP A 272 10.31 -2.19 8.99
CA ASP A 272 11.76 -2.19 9.20
C ASP A 272 12.14 -2.19 10.68
N THR A 273 11.25 -1.68 11.55
CA THR A 273 11.46 -1.67 13.01
C THR A 273 10.56 -2.64 13.76
N ASN A 274 9.53 -3.17 13.11
CA ASN A 274 8.36 -3.82 13.69
C ASN A 274 7.56 -2.94 14.68
N LEU A 275 7.61 -1.62 14.52
CA LEU A 275 6.75 -0.69 15.25
C LEU A 275 5.38 -0.57 14.60
N LEU A 276 4.35 -0.37 15.42
CA LEU A 276 2.97 -0.21 14.98
C LEU A 276 2.31 0.97 15.71
N TRP A 277 1.68 1.87 14.97
CA TRP A 277 0.81 2.92 15.51
C TRP A 277 -0.65 2.59 15.25
N LEU A 278 -1.49 2.67 16.29
CA LEU A 278 -2.95 2.58 16.18
C LEU A 278 -3.55 3.98 16.27
N VAL A 279 -4.20 4.41 15.19
CA VAL A 279 -4.75 5.77 15.04
C VAL A 279 -6.23 5.70 14.64
N GLY A 280 -7.10 6.49 15.27
CA GLY A 280 -8.55 6.48 14.99
C GLY A 280 -9.10 7.86 14.63
N LYS A 281 -9.82 7.96 13.50
CA LYS A 281 -10.45 9.21 13.05
C LYS A 281 -11.48 9.69 14.08
N GLY A 282 -11.22 10.84 14.72
CA GLY A 282 -11.99 11.39 15.83
C GLY A 282 -11.34 11.23 17.21
N ASP A 283 -10.30 10.41 17.36
CA ASP A 283 -9.54 10.33 18.61
C ASP A 283 -8.56 11.52 18.76
N CYS A 284 -8.20 11.84 20.00
CA CYS A 284 -7.08 12.75 20.32
C CYS A 284 -5.79 11.99 20.72
N ALA A 285 -5.81 10.66 20.66
CA ALA A 285 -4.77 9.76 21.20
C ALA A 285 -4.31 8.74 20.16
N MET A 286 -3.01 8.44 20.17
CA MET A 286 -2.33 7.56 19.22
C MET A 286 -1.46 6.58 20.02
N ARG A 287 -1.85 5.30 20.06
CA ARG A 287 -1.11 4.25 20.79
C ARG A 287 -0.02 3.67 19.89
N TYR A 288 1.13 3.32 20.44
CA TYR A 288 2.19 2.64 19.68
C TYR A 288 2.82 1.47 20.42
N TYR A 289 3.17 0.47 19.61
CA TYR A 289 3.54 -0.89 20.01
C TYR A 289 4.79 -1.34 19.25
N GLU A 290 5.47 -2.33 19.80
CA GLU A 290 6.51 -3.12 19.14
C GLU A 290 5.99 -4.54 18.97
N ILE A 291 6.14 -5.12 17.78
CA ILE A 291 5.74 -6.50 17.52
C ILE A 291 6.98 -7.38 17.39
N ASN A 292 7.02 -8.51 18.10
CA ASN A 292 8.06 -9.53 17.91
C ASN A 292 7.55 -10.93 18.31
N GLU A 293 8.46 -11.91 18.34
CA GLU A 293 8.14 -13.31 18.65
C GLU A 293 8.10 -13.62 20.17
N ASP A 294 8.52 -12.69 21.03
CA ASP A 294 8.45 -12.85 22.49
C ASP A 294 7.01 -12.58 22.97
N LYS A 295 6.42 -13.50 23.74
CA LYS A 295 5.12 -13.26 24.39
C LYS A 295 5.13 -11.96 25.22
N PRO A 296 4.08 -11.11 25.16
CA PRO A 296 2.77 -11.30 24.52
C PRO A 296 2.68 -10.97 23.01
N TYR A 297 3.81 -11.00 22.28
CA TYR A 297 3.96 -10.71 20.84
C TYR A 297 3.77 -9.24 20.47
N VAL A 298 2.72 -8.59 20.97
CA VAL A 298 2.43 -7.17 20.77
C VAL A 298 2.71 -6.42 22.07
N HIS A 299 3.79 -5.64 22.10
CA HIS A 299 4.28 -4.98 23.31
C HIS A 299 3.90 -3.49 23.27
N TYR A 300 3.01 -3.06 24.15
CA TYR A 300 2.69 -1.64 24.31
C TYR A 300 3.93 -0.84 24.75
N ILE A 301 4.26 0.22 24.00
CA ILE A 301 5.36 1.13 24.34
C ILE A 301 4.81 2.30 25.15
N ASN A 302 3.93 3.09 24.53
CA ASN A 302 3.37 4.32 25.09
C ASN A 302 2.18 4.82 24.23
N THR A 303 1.51 5.87 24.70
CA THR A 303 0.46 6.61 23.97
C THR A 303 0.89 8.07 23.84
N TYR A 304 0.72 8.65 22.66
CA TYR A 304 0.85 10.09 22.45
C TYR A 304 -0.55 10.71 22.41
N THR A 305 -0.75 11.83 23.11
CA THR A 305 -2.03 12.53 23.21
C THR A 305 -1.89 13.99 22.78
N THR A 306 -3.00 14.55 22.29
CA THR A 306 -3.12 15.92 21.78
C THR A 306 -4.43 16.55 22.26
N SER A 307 -4.62 17.86 22.12
CA SER A 307 -5.89 18.52 22.46
C SER A 307 -6.97 18.34 21.39
N GLU A 308 -6.58 18.47 20.12
CA GLU A 308 -7.50 18.45 18.97
C GLU A 308 -7.66 17.05 18.38
N PRO A 309 -8.88 16.59 18.05
CA PRO A 309 -9.10 15.29 17.44
C PRO A 309 -8.56 15.22 16.01
N GLN A 310 -8.03 14.06 15.63
CA GLN A 310 -7.55 13.81 14.27
C GLN A 310 -8.71 13.63 13.28
N ARG A 311 -8.68 14.33 12.15
CA ARG A 311 -9.66 14.22 11.06
C ARG A 311 -9.10 13.55 9.81
N ALA A 312 -7.80 13.66 9.57
CA ALA A 312 -7.04 12.85 8.60
C ALA A 312 -5.61 12.58 9.14
N VAL A 313 -4.99 11.45 8.81
CA VAL A 313 -3.62 11.10 9.27
C VAL A 313 -2.84 10.39 8.18
N GLY A 314 -1.76 11.02 7.71
CA GLY A 314 -0.79 10.39 6.82
C GLY A 314 0.41 9.84 7.60
N PHE A 315 1.02 8.76 7.12
CA PHE A 315 2.25 8.17 7.67
C PHE A 315 3.37 8.28 6.63
N GLN A 316 4.52 8.80 7.04
CA GLN A 316 5.66 9.05 6.16
C GLN A 316 6.51 7.80 5.95
N SER A 317 6.98 7.59 4.72
CA SER A 317 7.91 6.53 4.35
C SER A 317 9.30 6.71 4.96
N LYS A 318 10.01 5.60 5.18
CA LYS A 318 11.38 5.57 5.74
C LYS A 318 12.38 6.47 5.03
N ARG A 319 12.25 6.60 3.71
CA ARG A 319 13.12 7.40 2.82
C ARG A 319 13.14 8.91 3.13
N ALA A 320 12.29 9.40 4.03
CA ALA A 320 12.18 10.83 4.38
C ALA A 320 12.43 11.16 5.87
N LEU A 321 12.87 10.17 6.67
CA LEU A 321 13.06 10.34 8.11
C LEU A 321 14.46 10.88 8.46
N SER A 322 14.53 11.63 9.56
CA SER A 322 15.73 12.23 10.14
C SER A 322 16.61 11.16 10.80
N TYR A 323 17.37 10.42 9.98
CA TYR A 323 18.28 9.35 10.43
C TYR A 323 19.37 9.86 11.38
N SER A 324 19.73 11.14 11.31
CA SER A 324 20.69 11.80 12.20
C SER A 324 20.14 12.11 13.59
N GLU A 325 18.82 12.29 13.73
CA GLU A 325 18.16 12.50 15.02
C GLU A 325 17.58 11.21 15.62
N ASN A 326 17.67 10.07 14.89
CA ASN A 326 17.05 8.79 15.24
C ASN A 326 15.50 8.79 15.17
N GLU A 327 14.93 9.51 14.20
CA GLU A 327 13.49 9.50 13.90
C GLU A 327 13.08 8.14 13.27
N THR A 328 12.21 7.38 13.94
CA THR A 328 11.73 6.08 13.45
C THR A 328 10.41 6.17 12.68
N ALA A 329 9.57 7.18 12.93
CA ALA A 329 8.36 7.46 12.15
C ALA A 329 7.98 8.95 12.18
N ARG A 330 7.26 9.42 11.16
CA ARG A 330 6.65 10.75 11.12
C ARG A 330 5.21 10.68 10.62
N LEU A 331 4.28 11.27 11.37
CA LEU A 331 2.85 11.28 11.03
C LEU A 331 2.38 12.72 10.79
N TYR A 332 1.54 12.91 9.77
CA TYR A 332 0.94 14.19 9.39
C TYR A 332 -0.54 14.15 9.78
N LYS A 333 -0.85 14.62 10.99
CA LYS A 333 -2.19 14.57 11.61
C LYS A 333 -2.91 15.89 11.36
N LEU A 334 -3.87 15.89 10.43
CA LEU A 334 -4.75 17.04 10.19
C LEU A 334 -5.89 17.05 11.21
N THR A 335 -5.94 18.14 11.99
CA THR A 335 -6.96 18.42 13.01
C THR A 335 -8.29 18.89 12.41
N THR A 336 -9.35 18.86 13.21
CA THR A 336 -10.65 19.48 12.86
C THR A 336 -10.58 20.99 12.64
N LYS A 337 -9.52 21.66 13.13
CA LYS A 337 -9.26 23.11 12.94
C LYS A 337 -8.50 23.43 11.64
N GLY A 338 -8.20 22.42 10.81
CA GLY A 338 -7.48 22.62 9.54
C GLY A 338 -5.96 22.82 9.70
N VAL A 339 -5.40 22.55 10.89
CA VAL A 339 -3.95 22.58 11.17
C VAL A 339 -3.39 21.16 11.07
N VAL A 340 -2.23 20.99 10.44
CA VAL A 340 -1.52 19.72 10.32
C VAL A 340 -0.46 19.62 11.41
N ASP A 341 -0.74 18.85 12.46
CA ASP A 341 0.26 18.50 13.47
C ASP A 341 1.26 17.52 12.83
N VAL A 342 2.53 17.93 12.67
CA VAL A 342 3.60 17.04 12.20
C VAL A 342 4.25 16.40 13.42
N LEU A 343 4.02 15.10 13.59
CA LEU A 343 4.37 14.33 14.78
C LEU A 343 5.56 13.42 14.48
N GLN A 344 6.73 13.75 15.03
CA GLN A 344 7.97 13.01 14.82
C GLN A 344 8.25 12.08 16.00
N PHE A 345 8.52 10.81 15.74
CA PHE A 345 8.78 9.78 16.76
C PHE A 345 10.26 9.38 16.73
N PHE A 346 10.93 9.44 17.89
CA PHE A 346 12.38 9.26 18.00
C PHE A 346 12.76 8.13 18.97
N VAL A 347 13.84 7.41 18.68
CA VAL A 347 14.51 6.50 19.63
C VAL A 347 15.66 7.24 20.30
N PRO A 348 15.65 7.45 21.63
CA PRO A 348 16.72 8.18 22.30
C PRO A 348 18.03 7.37 22.29
N ARG A 349 19.05 7.90 21.60
CA ARG A 349 20.43 7.39 21.58
C ARG A 349 21.39 8.51 22.00
N LYS A 350 22.48 8.15 22.67
CA LYS A 350 23.57 9.07 23.05
C LYS A 350 24.73 8.95 22.05
N SER A 351 24.44 9.16 20.76
CA SER A 351 25.43 9.08 19.69
C SER A 351 24.95 9.83 18.46
N ASP A 352 25.83 10.64 17.88
CA ASP A 352 25.62 11.34 16.61
C ASP A 352 26.00 10.47 15.39
N LEU A 353 26.47 9.23 15.64
CA LEU A 353 26.76 8.25 14.59
C LEU A 353 25.46 7.62 14.09
N PHE A 354 25.38 7.37 12.78
CA PHE A 354 24.27 6.62 12.17
C PHE A 354 24.05 5.27 12.88
N GLN A 355 22.81 4.95 13.21
CA GLN A 355 22.43 3.75 13.95
C GLN A 355 21.87 2.69 12.99
N PRO A 356 22.70 1.77 12.44
CA PRO A 356 22.25 0.79 11.44
C PRO A 356 21.19 -0.18 11.98
N ASP A 357 21.07 -0.34 13.31
CA ASP A 357 20.02 -1.17 13.91
C ASP A 357 18.64 -0.50 13.91
N LEU A 358 18.56 0.83 13.74
CA LEU A 358 17.30 1.58 13.58
C LEU A 358 16.91 1.79 12.11
N TYR A 359 17.88 1.62 11.22
CA TYR A 359 17.77 1.84 9.78
C TYR A 359 18.40 0.67 9.00
N PRO A 360 17.78 -0.53 9.04
CA PRO A 360 18.10 -1.59 8.09
C PRO A 360 17.71 -1.17 6.66
N ASP A 361 18.11 -1.97 5.67
CA ASP A 361 17.76 -1.68 4.28
C ASP A 361 16.24 -1.73 4.07
N THR A 362 15.69 -0.62 3.56
CA THR A 362 14.24 -0.35 3.43
C THR A 362 13.78 -0.54 1.99
N ARG A 363 12.46 -0.50 1.72
CA ARG A 363 11.93 -0.59 0.36
C ARG A 363 12.48 0.50 -0.56
N SER A 364 13.02 0.06 -1.70
CA SER A 364 13.45 0.91 -2.80
C SER A 364 12.27 1.46 -3.60
N LEU A 365 12.51 2.53 -4.36
CA LEU A 365 11.64 2.96 -5.46
C LEU A 365 11.71 1.99 -6.67
N ILE A 366 12.69 1.09 -6.72
CA ILE A 366 12.84 0.11 -7.79
C ILE A 366 11.85 -1.05 -7.54
N PRO A 367 10.90 -1.33 -8.45
CA PRO A 367 10.04 -2.50 -8.35
C PRO A 367 10.84 -3.79 -8.58
N ALA A 368 10.47 -4.86 -7.87
CA ALA A 368 11.11 -6.17 -8.00
C ALA A 368 10.61 -6.95 -9.23
N LEU A 369 9.42 -6.61 -9.73
CA LEU A 369 8.77 -7.22 -10.89
C LEU A 369 8.15 -6.16 -11.80
N THR A 370 8.06 -6.42 -13.09
CA THR A 370 7.15 -5.70 -14.00
C THR A 370 5.72 -6.24 -13.87
N ALA A 371 4.73 -5.52 -14.41
CA ALA A 371 3.34 -5.97 -14.41
C ALA A 371 3.16 -7.29 -15.20
N GLU A 372 3.94 -7.46 -16.26
CA GLU A 372 3.93 -8.63 -17.14
C GLU A 372 4.56 -9.82 -16.43
N GLN A 373 5.69 -9.63 -15.73
CA GLN A 373 6.31 -10.67 -14.91
C GLN A 373 5.40 -11.13 -13.76
N PHE A 374 4.68 -10.18 -13.14
CA PHE A 374 3.64 -10.52 -12.17
C PHE A 374 2.52 -11.33 -12.83
N ALA A 375 1.97 -10.91 -13.97
CA ALA A 375 0.93 -11.65 -14.70
C ALA A 375 1.38 -13.04 -15.22
N GLU A 376 2.68 -13.29 -15.36
CA GLU A 376 3.29 -14.61 -15.60
C GLU A 376 3.32 -15.52 -14.34
N GLY A 377 2.79 -15.07 -13.20
CA GLY A 377 2.77 -15.84 -11.95
C GLY A 377 4.03 -15.74 -11.09
N LYS A 378 4.88 -14.73 -11.32
CA LYS A 378 6.14 -14.57 -10.57
C LYS A 378 5.92 -13.80 -9.27
N ASN A 379 6.58 -14.26 -8.22
CA ASN A 379 6.69 -13.59 -6.92
C ASN A 379 8.15 -13.20 -6.67
N SER A 380 8.37 -12.09 -5.98
CA SER A 380 9.71 -11.63 -5.57
C SER A 380 9.61 -10.71 -4.37
N ASN A 381 10.55 -10.83 -3.43
CA ASN A 381 10.67 -9.91 -2.31
C ASN A 381 10.95 -8.48 -2.80
N PRO A 382 10.62 -7.44 -2.00
CA PRO A 382 10.90 -6.05 -2.37
C PRO A 382 12.39 -5.82 -2.60
N VAL A 383 12.75 -5.03 -3.62
CA VAL A 383 14.13 -4.55 -3.76
C VAL A 383 14.41 -3.61 -2.59
N LEU A 384 15.46 -3.89 -1.81
CA LEU A 384 15.85 -3.08 -0.67
C LEU A 384 16.95 -2.09 -1.03
N CYS A 385 17.01 -0.98 -0.30
CA CYS A 385 18.05 0.04 -0.40
C CYS A 385 18.43 0.59 0.98
N VAL A 386 19.71 0.93 1.15
CA VAL A 386 20.22 1.59 2.36
C VAL A 386 19.53 2.94 2.54
N VAL A 387 18.93 3.19 3.71
CA VAL A 387 18.19 4.45 4.01
C VAL A 387 19.05 5.70 3.76
N ASN A 388 20.35 5.62 4.07
CA ASN A 388 21.33 6.61 3.64
C ASN A 388 22.70 5.94 3.39
N PRO A 389 23.12 5.76 2.11
CA PRO A 389 24.40 5.13 1.79
C PRO A 389 25.60 5.83 2.43
N ASN A 390 25.70 7.16 2.32
CA ASN A 390 26.84 7.94 2.80
C ASN A 390 27.03 7.80 4.32
N ALA A 391 25.93 7.87 5.08
CA ALA A 391 25.95 7.75 6.54
C ALA A 391 26.23 6.31 6.99
N ALA A 392 25.66 5.31 6.29
CA ALA A 392 25.94 3.90 6.56
C ALA A 392 27.39 3.52 6.27
N GLU A 393 28.00 4.07 5.20
CA GLU A 393 29.42 3.86 4.91
C GLU A 393 30.34 4.56 5.91
N ALA A 394 30.02 5.79 6.31
CA ALA A 394 30.76 6.50 7.35
C ALA A 394 30.73 5.78 8.72
N ALA A 395 29.65 5.04 9.02
CA ALA A 395 29.48 4.27 10.25
C ALA A 395 30.10 2.86 10.21
N LYS A 396 30.52 2.35 9.04
CA LYS A 396 31.26 1.07 8.99
C LYS A 396 32.60 1.25 9.72
N PRO A 397 32.94 0.39 10.71
CA PRO A 397 34.22 0.51 11.40
C PRO A 397 35.36 0.32 10.38
N LYS A 398 36.28 1.29 10.32
CA LYS A 398 37.46 1.22 9.44
C LYS A 398 38.41 0.14 9.95
N ILE A 399 38.17 -1.11 9.55
CA ILE A 399 39.06 -2.24 9.83
C ILE A 399 40.38 -2.01 9.09
N GLN A 400 41.31 -1.34 9.77
CA GLN A 400 42.71 -1.35 9.37
C GLN A 400 43.22 -2.77 9.58
N VAL A 401 43.22 -3.56 8.49
CA VAL A 401 43.95 -4.82 8.43
C VAL A 401 45.43 -4.49 8.50
N ALA A 402 45.94 -4.36 9.72
CA ALA A 402 47.36 -4.23 9.98
C ALA A 402 48.06 -5.43 9.36
N LYS A 403 48.84 -5.19 8.30
CA LYS A 403 49.65 -6.20 7.60
C LYS A 403 50.82 -6.67 8.48
N LYS A 404 50.52 -7.26 9.64
CA LYS A 404 51.48 -8.11 10.35
C LYS A 404 51.83 -9.25 9.39
N ALA A 405 53.11 -9.40 9.08
CA ALA A 405 53.57 -10.45 8.19
C ALA A 405 53.09 -11.81 8.69
N ASN A 406 52.62 -12.67 7.78
CA ASN A 406 52.19 -14.01 8.14
C ASN A 406 53.42 -14.79 8.64
N ILE A 407 53.50 -15.06 9.94
CA ILE A 407 54.71 -15.62 10.57
C ILE A 407 55.05 -17.02 10.00
N LEU A 408 54.04 -17.74 9.48
CA LEU A 408 54.20 -19.00 8.75
C LEU A 408 54.99 -18.87 7.43
N SER A 409 55.14 -17.66 6.86
CA SER A 409 55.95 -17.42 5.64
C SER A 409 57.43 -17.15 5.91
N GLN A 410 57.92 -17.39 7.14
CA GLN A 410 59.34 -17.27 7.51
C GLN A 410 59.96 -18.59 8.00
N LEU A 411 59.26 -19.72 7.84
CA LEU A 411 59.86 -21.04 8.00
C LEU A 411 60.82 -21.31 6.82
N PRO A 412 62.11 -21.62 7.07
CA PRO A 412 63.03 -21.95 5.98
C PRO A 412 62.62 -23.26 5.30
N PRO A 413 62.73 -23.36 3.97
CA PRO A 413 62.35 -24.57 3.25
C PRO A 413 63.27 -25.74 3.66
N GLN A 414 62.67 -26.89 4.00
CA GLN A 414 63.45 -28.11 4.19
C GLN A 414 64.04 -28.56 2.84
N VAL A 415 65.33 -28.86 2.84
CA VAL A 415 66.07 -29.31 1.65
C VAL A 415 65.73 -30.78 1.39
N ASN A 416 64.72 -31.03 0.56
CA ASN A 416 64.48 -32.35 -0.02
C ASN A 416 65.33 -32.53 -1.28
N THR A 417 66.15 -33.57 -1.29
CA THR A 417 66.92 -34.00 -2.46
C THR A 417 65.98 -34.49 -3.58
N GLN A 418 66.34 -34.22 -4.84
CA GLN A 418 65.47 -34.45 -6.00
C GLN A 418 65.22 -35.94 -6.34
N LEU A 419 64.06 -36.22 -6.95
CA LEU A 419 63.95 -37.18 -8.07
C LEU A 419 62.68 -36.93 -8.93
N ASN A 420 62.86 -37.06 -10.25
CA ASN A 420 62.01 -36.60 -11.38
C ASN A 420 60.51 -36.96 -11.42
N SER A 421 59.69 -36.09 -12.03
CA SER A 421 58.68 -36.44 -13.08
C SER A 421 58.07 -35.18 -13.75
N PRO A 422 57.40 -35.27 -14.94
CA PRO A 422 57.17 -34.13 -15.85
C PRO A 422 55.83 -33.36 -15.69
N PRO A 423 55.66 -32.19 -16.34
CA PRO A 423 54.53 -31.28 -16.14
C PRO A 423 53.40 -31.37 -17.20
N PRO A 424 52.16 -30.97 -16.85
CA PRO A 424 51.14 -30.54 -17.81
C PRO A 424 51.27 -29.03 -18.12
N GLN A 425 51.12 -28.63 -19.40
CA GLN A 425 51.12 -27.22 -19.82
C GLN A 425 49.70 -26.64 -19.94
N SER A 426 49.58 -25.32 -19.81
CA SER A 426 48.35 -24.56 -20.03
C SER A 426 48.10 -24.24 -21.52
N SER A 427 46.85 -23.90 -21.84
CA SER A 427 46.36 -23.65 -23.20
C SER A 427 46.65 -22.23 -23.74
N PRO A 428 46.68 -22.04 -25.07
CA PRO A 428 46.70 -20.73 -25.73
C PRO A 428 45.33 -20.31 -26.33
N GLN A 429 45.18 -19.01 -26.65
CA GLN A 429 44.00 -18.39 -27.27
C GLN A 429 44.03 -18.41 -28.82
N PRO A 430 42.88 -18.19 -29.51
CA PRO A 430 42.76 -18.27 -30.98
C PRO A 430 42.82 -16.92 -31.73
N SER A 431 43.21 -16.96 -33.01
CA SER A 431 42.99 -15.93 -34.07
C SER A 431 43.52 -16.44 -35.45
N PRO A 432 43.25 -15.81 -36.62
CA PRO A 432 42.50 -16.52 -37.68
C PRO A 432 43.10 -16.54 -39.11
N ALA A 433 42.41 -17.24 -40.04
CA ALA A 433 42.46 -17.10 -41.52
C ALA A 433 43.74 -17.65 -42.25
N ILE A 434 43.80 -18.01 -43.56
CA ILE A 434 42.80 -18.20 -44.64
C ILE A 434 43.39 -19.07 -45.80
N GLN A 435 42.60 -20.01 -46.39
CA GLN A 435 42.70 -20.60 -47.77
C GLN A 435 44.02 -21.35 -48.19
N GLN A 436 44.19 -22.13 -49.30
CA GLN A 436 43.45 -22.56 -50.53
C GLN A 436 44.18 -23.84 -51.11
N PRO A 437 43.90 -24.50 -52.29
CA PRO A 437 42.78 -24.49 -53.26
C PRO A 437 42.28 -25.96 -53.64
N PRO A 438 41.80 -26.39 -54.84
CA PRO A 438 40.56 -27.23 -54.94
C PRO A 438 40.51 -28.42 -55.97
N ARG A 439 39.29 -28.94 -56.24
CA ARG A 439 38.81 -29.91 -57.30
C ARG A 439 38.83 -31.42 -56.93
N LYS A 440 37.89 -32.28 -57.38
CA LYS A 440 36.52 -32.14 -57.98
C LYS A 440 35.75 -33.48 -57.82
N ALA A 441 34.42 -33.48 -58.02
CA ALA A 441 33.50 -34.63 -57.82
C ALA A 441 33.06 -35.33 -59.14
N PRO A 442 32.24 -36.39 -59.06
CA PRO A 442 31.08 -36.59 -59.94
C PRO A 442 29.72 -36.61 -59.18
N VAL A 443 28.61 -36.78 -59.91
CA VAL A 443 27.21 -36.43 -59.54
C VAL A 443 26.21 -37.42 -60.21
N ILE A 444 24.96 -37.54 -59.74
CA ILE A 444 23.66 -37.55 -60.52
C ILE A 444 22.44 -37.93 -59.63
N GLU A 445 21.25 -37.47 -60.02
CA GLU A 445 19.91 -37.54 -59.37
C GLU A 445 19.18 -38.93 -59.57
N ASP A 446 17.90 -39.23 -59.25
CA ASP A 446 16.72 -38.43 -58.82
C ASP A 446 15.56 -39.26 -58.17
N ASP A 447 14.61 -38.56 -57.51
CA ASP A 447 13.14 -38.76 -57.26
C ASP A 447 12.42 -40.06 -56.71
N MET A 448 11.22 -39.84 -56.11
CA MET A 448 9.99 -40.67 -55.91
C MET A 448 9.90 -41.92 -54.96
N GLY A 449 8.86 -41.92 -54.08
CA GLY A 449 7.86 -43.02 -54.08
C GLY A 449 7.54 -43.88 -52.81
N ILE A 450 6.57 -43.45 -51.98
CA ILE A 450 5.33 -44.20 -51.59
C ILE A 450 5.34 -45.66 -50.97
N VAL A 451 4.89 -45.75 -49.70
CA VAL A 451 3.87 -46.70 -49.11
C VAL A 451 4.17 -48.18 -48.68
N ARG A 452 4.08 -48.38 -47.34
CA ARG A 452 3.49 -49.53 -46.55
C ARG A 452 4.21 -50.91 -46.41
N PRO A 453 3.84 -51.72 -45.39
CA PRO A 453 4.64 -52.87 -44.92
C PRO A 453 4.13 -54.25 -45.37
N SER A 454 4.96 -55.27 -45.19
CA SER A 454 4.67 -56.69 -45.41
C SER A 454 3.79 -57.31 -44.30
N SER A 455 2.69 -57.94 -44.70
CA SER A 455 1.88 -58.88 -43.91
C SER A 455 2.19 -60.33 -44.26
N GLU A 456 1.91 -61.29 -43.36
CA GLU A 456 1.41 -62.67 -43.57
C GLU A 456 1.27 -63.34 -42.18
N GLN A 457 0.46 -64.35 -41.86
CA GLN A 457 -0.83 -64.89 -42.34
C GLN A 457 -1.39 -65.74 -41.15
N SER A 458 -2.68 -66.05 -40.94
CA SER A 458 -3.97 -65.74 -41.59
C SER A 458 -5.02 -65.57 -40.44
N SER A 459 -6.33 -65.90 -40.40
CA SER A 459 -7.31 -66.59 -41.26
C SER A 459 -8.75 -66.04 -40.99
N ARG A 460 -9.82 -66.83 -41.19
CA ARG A 460 -11.27 -66.51 -41.03
C ARG A 460 -12.12 -67.81 -41.08
N PRO A 461 -13.46 -67.80 -40.90
CA PRO A 461 -14.40 -66.73 -40.46
C PRO A 461 -14.90 -67.02 -39.02
N ALA A 462 -16.04 -66.57 -38.44
CA ALA A 462 -17.23 -65.78 -38.79
C ALA A 462 -17.74 -65.02 -37.50
N SER A 463 -18.95 -64.48 -37.28
CA SER A 463 -20.22 -64.33 -38.03
C SER A 463 -21.00 -63.07 -37.54
N ARG A 464 -22.35 -63.10 -37.52
CA ARG A 464 -23.35 -62.14 -36.97
C ARG A 464 -24.71 -62.89 -36.84
N PRO A 465 -25.81 -62.39 -36.21
CA PRO A 465 -26.05 -61.04 -35.65
C PRO A 465 -26.81 -60.93 -34.28
N ALA A 466 -26.68 -59.74 -33.65
CA ALA A 466 -27.71 -58.89 -32.98
C ALA A 466 -28.75 -59.39 -31.92
N SER A 467 -29.21 -58.41 -31.10
CA SER A 467 -30.43 -58.37 -30.25
C SER A 467 -30.34 -59.05 -28.85
N ARG A 468 -31.10 -58.67 -27.79
CA ARG A 468 -31.89 -57.45 -27.42
C ARG A 468 -32.46 -57.57 -25.98
N ARG A 469 -32.60 -56.44 -25.24
CA ARG A 469 -33.41 -56.22 -23.99
C ARG A 469 -32.92 -56.87 -22.68
N GLU A 470 -32.71 -56.09 -21.59
CA GLU A 470 -33.62 -55.60 -20.51
C GLU A 470 -33.89 -56.61 -19.37
N SER A 471 -33.44 -56.31 -18.14
CA SER A 471 -34.26 -56.39 -16.90
C SER A 471 -33.49 -56.02 -15.61
N THR A 472 -34.01 -55.04 -14.87
CA THR A 472 -33.89 -54.82 -13.41
C THR A 472 -35.19 -55.31 -12.75
N PRO A 473 -35.42 -55.38 -11.39
CA PRO A 473 -34.82 -54.62 -10.27
C PRO A 473 -34.68 -55.51 -8.98
N PRO A 474 -34.94 -55.12 -7.69
CA PRO A 474 -34.98 -53.80 -7.00
C PRO A 474 -34.31 -53.71 -5.59
N ARG A 475 -34.08 -52.46 -5.11
CA ARG A 475 -34.12 -51.97 -3.69
C ARG A 475 -33.09 -52.54 -2.67
N ALA A 476 -32.67 -51.83 -1.61
CA ALA A 476 -32.85 -50.44 -1.11
C ALA A 476 -31.52 -49.99 -0.42
N ALA A 477 -31.28 -48.76 0.07
CA ALA A 477 -32.14 -47.64 0.46
C ALA A 477 -31.45 -46.24 0.30
N THR A 478 -32.07 -45.18 0.85
CA THR A 478 -31.74 -43.73 0.76
C THR A 478 -32.03 -43.05 2.13
N PRO A 479 -31.79 -41.73 2.39
CA PRO A 479 -31.11 -40.63 1.65
C PRO A 479 -30.03 -39.95 2.58
N PRO A 480 -29.75 -38.61 2.59
CA PRO A 480 -29.73 -37.53 1.58
C PRO A 480 -28.31 -36.92 1.36
N ARG A 481 -27.96 -36.35 0.20
CA ARG A 481 -28.02 -34.89 -0.17
C ARG A 481 -27.78 -33.89 0.98
N GLY A 482 -26.89 -32.89 0.89
CA GLY A 482 -25.88 -32.55 -0.12
C GLY A 482 -26.01 -31.13 -0.70
N PHE A 483 -24.94 -30.34 -0.61
CA PHE A 483 -24.72 -29.09 -1.35
C PHE A 483 -23.24 -29.00 -1.76
N THR A 484 -22.97 -29.00 -3.06
CA THR A 484 -21.65 -28.72 -3.64
C THR A 484 -21.85 -27.81 -4.84
N THR A 485 -21.36 -26.57 -4.76
CA THR A 485 -21.48 -25.56 -5.82
C THR A 485 -20.12 -25.38 -6.49
N PRO A 486 -19.99 -25.59 -7.81
CA PRO A 486 -18.77 -25.25 -8.52
C PRO A 486 -18.60 -23.72 -8.57
N LEU A 487 -17.43 -23.21 -8.16
CA LEU A 487 -17.07 -21.81 -8.40
C LEU A 487 -16.89 -21.58 -9.90
N HIS A 488 -17.61 -20.61 -10.46
CA HIS A 488 -17.64 -20.37 -11.90
C HIS A 488 -16.55 -19.35 -12.30
N LYS A 489 -15.38 -19.85 -12.72
CA LYS A 489 -14.28 -18.99 -13.19
C LYS A 489 -14.67 -18.28 -14.48
N THR A 490 -15.07 -17.01 -14.36
CA THR A 490 -15.33 -16.13 -15.51
C THR A 490 -14.06 -15.37 -15.86
N GLN A 491 -13.19 -15.96 -16.69
CA GLN A 491 -12.23 -15.14 -17.43
C GLN A 491 -13.04 -14.20 -18.33
N VAL A 492 -12.93 -12.89 -18.08
CA VAL A 492 -13.70 -11.88 -18.80
C VAL A 492 -13.19 -11.79 -20.24
N LYS A 493 -13.81 -12.54 -21.14
CA LYS A 493 -13.54 -12.46 -22.58
C LYS A 493 -14.17 -11.19 -23.16
N LEU A 494 -13.52 -10.05 -22.88
CA LEU A 494 -13.89 -8.74 -23.42
C LEU A 494 -14.06 -8.85 -24.94
N LYS A 495 -15.11 -8.22 -25.48
CA LYS A 495 -15.36 -8.22 -26.92
C LYS A 495 -14.24 -7.45 -27.62
N PRO A 496 -13.54 -8.03 -28.61
CA PRO A 496 -12.74 -7.22 -29.50
C PRO A 496 -13.68 -6.29 -30.27
N ARG A 497 -13.42 -4.98 -30.23
CA ARG A 497 -13.87 -4.09 -31.30
C ARG A 497 -12.98 -4.39 -32.50
N GLY A 498 -13.61 -4.71 -33.63
CA GLY A 498 -12.89 -5.12 -34.83
C GLY A 498 -12.07 -3.98 -35.44
N ASP A 499 -10.91 -4.35 -35.95
CA ASP A 499 -10.10 -3.74 -37.00
C ASP A 499 -10.37 -2.26 -37.31
N HIS A 500 -9.48 -1.40 -36.82
CA HIS A 500 -9.11 -0.19 -37.53
C HIS A 500 -7.62 0.09 -37.38
N ASP A 501 -6.93 0.28 -38.51
CA ASP A 501 -5.49 0.51 -38.54
C ASP A 501 -5.07 1.83 -37.87
N GLY A 502 -3.85 1.83 -37.31
CA GLY A 502 -2.98 3.00 -37.40
C GLY A 502 -3.08 4.07 -36.30
N GLY A 503 -2.67 3.72 -35.08
CA GLY A 503 -1.89 4.66 -34.25
C GLY A 503 -2.64 5.61 -33.29
N SER A 504 -2.30 5.45 -32.01
CA SER A 504 -2.59 6.35 -30.89
C SER A 504 -4.04 6.33 -30.36
N ASP A 505 -4.22 5.63 -29.23
CA ASP A 505 -5.30 5.89 -28.27
C ASP A 505 -4.75 6.16 -26.85
N LEU A 506 -3.52 6.72 -26.79
CA LEU A 506 -3.01 7.30 -25.55
C LEU A 506 -3.83 8.55 -25.21
N THR A 507 -4.35 8.61 -23.98
CA THR A 507 -5.09 9.78 -23.45
C THR A 507 -4.22 11.04 -23.51
N PRO A 508 -4.80 12.26 -23.50
CA PRO A 508 -4.02 13.49 -23.34
C PRO A 508 -3.15 13.47 -22.06
N GLY A 509 -3.58 12.77 -21.00
CA GLY A 509 -2.77 12.49 -19.81
C GLY A 509 -1.54 11.63 -20.11
N GLN A 510 -1.71 10.45 -20.70
CA GLN A 510 -0.62 9.55 -21.13
C GLN A 510 0.33 10.21 -22.13
N LYS A 511 -0.19 10.94 -23.13
CA LYS A 511 0.62 11.70 -24.10
C LYS A 511 1.50 12.75 -23.41
N ARG A 512 1.00 13.45 -22.38
CA ARG A 512 1.79 14.39 -21.55
C ARG A 512 2.79 13.67 -20.64
N ALA A 513 2.41 12.54 -20.03
CA ALA A 513 3.29 11.75 -19.17
C ALA A 513 4.47 11.15 -19.96
N ALA A 514 4.21 10.57 -21.14
CA ALA A 514 5.24 10.09 -22.06
C ALA A 514 6.13 11.23 -22.56
N ALA A 515 5.57 12.40 -22.87
CA ALA A 515 6.35 13.57 -23.27
C ALA A 515 7.26 14.11 -22.15
N GLU A 516 6.80 14.15 -20.90
CA GLU A 516 7.69 14.48 -19.76
C GLU A 516 8.75 13.38 -19.54
N LEU A 517 8.43 12.10 -19.75
CA LEU A 517 9.40 11.01 -19.65
C LEU A 517 10.51 11.13 -20.71
N GLU A 518 10.15 11.40 -21.97
CA GLU A 518 11.10 11.69 -23.05
C GLU A 518 11.87 12.99 -22.82
N LYS A 519 11.24 14.01 -22.24
CA LYS A 519 11.89 15.27 -21.85
C LYS A 519 12.90 15.06 -20.71
N ILE A 520 12.64 14.16 -19.76
CA ILE A 520 13.61 13.76 -18.73
C ILE A 520 14.80 13.03 -19.36
N LYS A 521 14.58 12.10 -20.31
CA LYS A 521 15.66 11.47 -21.09
C LYS A 521 16.45 12.50 -21.92
N ARG A 522 15.77 13.50 -22.49
CA ARG A 522 16.38 14.57 -23.29
C ARG A 522 17.20 15.53 -22.43
N ASN A 523 16.74 15.85 -21.23
CA ASN A 523 17.48 16.66 -20.25
C ASN A 523 18.71 15.93 -19.68
N GLN A 524 18.90 14.63 -19.97
CA GLN A 524 20.12 13.86 -19.68
C GLN A 524 21.08 13.81 -20.90
N ARG A 525 20.85 14.62 -21.93
CA ARG A 525 21.75 14.84 -23.07
C ARG A 525 22.03 16.33 -23.19
N GLU A 526 23.30 16.71 -23.24
CA GLU A 526 23.70 18.11 -23.43
C GLU A 526 23.39 18.58 -24.87
N PRO A 527 23.02 19.85 -25.09
CA PRO A 527 22.60 20.34 -26.39
C PRO A 527 23.69 21.10 -27.16
N GLU A 528 23.67 20.97 -28.49
CA GLU A 528 24.26 21.94 -29.42
C GLU A 528 23.19 23.00 -29.81
N GLU A 529 23.61 24.16 -30.33
CA GLU A 529 22.81 25.42 -30.38
C GLU A 529 22.08 25.70 -31.73
N GLU A 530 21.51 26.91 -31.84
CA GLU A 530 20.98 27.60 -33.03
C GLU A 530 19.61 27.15 -33.64
N MET A 531 18.73 28.03 -34.14
CA MET A 531 18.56 29.49 -33.97
C MET A 531 17.09 29.94 -34.26
N GLU A 532 16.76 31.20 -33.93
CA GLU A 532 15.61 32.09 -34.23
C GLU A 532 14.60 31.80 -35.39
N ALA A 533 13.37 32.36 -35.45
CA ALA A 533 12.47 33.02 -34.47
C ALA A 533 10.98 33.12 -35.02
N PRO A 534 10.16 34.21 -34.96
CA PRO A 534 8.70 34.12 -34.67
C PRO A 534 7.83 34.80 -35.79
N PRO A 535 6.63 35.43 -35.60
CA PRO A 535 5.69 35.54 -34.45
C PRO A 535 4.17 35.46 -34.81
N SER A 536 3.32 35.97 -33.89
CA SER A 536 2.00 36.62 -34.14
C SER A 536 0.73 35.74 -34.09
N ARG A 537 -0.48 36.25 -33.74
CA ARG A 537 -0.91 37.50 -33.05
C ARG A 537 -2.40 37.37 -32.65
N ASN A 538 -2.83 38.11 -31.61
CA ASN A 538 -4.19 38.67 -31.43
C ASN A 538 -5.38 37.67 -31.28
N SER A 539 -6.56 38.04 -30.73
CA SER A 539 -6.98 39.17 -29.89
C SER A 539 -8.38 38.92 -29.27
N SER A 540 -8.66 39.53 -28.10
CA SER A 540 -9.97 40.05 -27.62
C SER A 540 -11.17 39.12 -27.35
N ARG A 541 -12.19 39.49 -26.54
CA ARG A 541 -12.29 40.40 -25.35
C ARG A 541 -13.74 40.37 -24.77
N MET A 542 -13.90 39.97 -23.50
CA MET A 542 -14.94 40.37 -22.50
C MET A 542 -16.47 40.20 -22.82
N THR A 543 -17.25 39.40 -22.04
CA THR A 543 -18.13 39.76 -20.87
C THR A 543 -19.45 40.51 -21.23
N PRO A 544 -20.45 40.82 -20.33
CA PRO A 544 -20.55 40.64 -18.86
C PRO A 544 -21.93 40.17 -18.29
N ARG A 545 -22.08 40.25 -16.94
CA ARG A 545 -23.25 39.96 -16.06
C ARG A 545 -23.49 38.44 -15.80
N GLY A 546 -23.85 37.94 -14.62
CA GLY A 546 -24.20 38.53 -13.30
C GLY A 546 -25.71 38.43 -13.00
N SER A 547 -26.23 38.20 -11.78
CA SER A 547 -25.70 37.85 -10.44
C SER A 547 -26.91 37.70 -9.47
N ILE A 548 -26.72 37.24 -8.20
CA ILE A 548 -27.76 37.04 -7.14
C ILE A 548 -28.60 35.75 -7.35
N SER A 549 -28.81 34.76 -6.44
CA SER A 549 -28.47 34.43 -5.03
C SER A 549 -29.62 34.50 -3.99
N SER A 550 -29.97 33.36 -3.38
CA SER A 550 -30.67 33.26 -2.09
C SER A 550 -30.40 31.89 -1.41
N GLN A 551 -30.42 31.85 -0.08
CA GLN A 551 -30.24 30.65 0.77
C GLN A 551 -31.32 30.60 1.86
N SER A 552 -31.61 29.40 2.36
CA SER A 552 -32.30 29.14 3.64
C SER A 552 -31.83 27.77 4.16
N SER A 553 -31.16 27.59 5.31
CA SER A 553 -31.38 28.06 6.70
C SER A 553 -32.37 27.18 7.47
N GLU A 554 -31.89 26.55 8.55
CA GLU A 554 -32.63 25.59 9.39
C GLU A 554 -33.64 26.29 10.32
N MET A 555 -34.63 25.53 10.80
CA MET A 555 -35.77 26.03 11.59
C MET A 555 -35.67 25.67 13.09
N PRO A 556 -36.14 26.54 14.01
CA PRO A 556 -36.19 26.25 15.45
C PRO A 556 -37.35 25.31 15.83
N PRO A 557 -37.31 24.68 17.03
CA PRO A 557 -38.37 23.79 17.51
C PRO A 557 -39.70 24.50 17.71
N THR A 558 -40.81 23.79 17.48
CA THR A 558 -42.14 24.40 17.26
C THR A 558 -43.16 24.16 18.38
N THR A 559 -42.85 23.34 19.39
CA THR A 559 -43.76 23.05 20.50
C THR A 559 -43.16 23.33 21.88
N ALA A 560 -44.03 23.64 22.85
CA ALA A 560 -43.63 23.88 24.23
C ALA A 560 -43.06 22.63 24.94
N GLU A 561 -43.48 21.43 24.51
CA GLU A 561 -42.97 20.16 25.04
C GLU A 561 -41.55 19.86 24.55
N GLU A 562 -41.24 20.16 23.28
CA GLU A 562 -39.86 20.10 22.75
C GLU A 562 -38.95 21.07 23.50
N MET A 563 -39.38 22.32 23.71
CA MET A 563 -38.64 23.31 24.50
C MET A 563 -38.38 22.84 25.95
N TYR A 564 -39.38 22.21 26.58
CA TYR A 564 -39.24 21.67 27.93
C TYR A 564 -38.24 20.50 27.96
N MET A 565 -38.29 19.61 26.98
CA MET A 565 -37.34 18.48 26.85
C MET A 565 -35.91 18.96 26.58
N GLU A 566 -35.72 19.95 25.70
CA GLU A 566 -34.42 20.62 25.47
C GLU A 566 -33.87 21.25 26.77
N MET A 567 -34.70 21.99 27.51
CA MET A 567 -34.30 22.55 28.81
C MET A 567 -33.88 21.47 29.81
N GLN A 568 -34.56 20.32 29.85
CA GLN A 568 -34.18 19.22 30.76
C GLN A 568 -32.87 18.54 30.35
N LYS A 569 -32.60 18.36 29.04
CA LYS A 569 -31.28 17.93 28.54
C LYS A 569 -30.19 18.91 28.98
N LEU A 570 -30.41 20.22 28.79
CA LEU A 570 -29.44 21.26 29.17
C LEU A 570 -29.14 21.26 30.68
N LYS A 571 -30.18 21.09 31.52
CA LYS A 571 -30.06 20.90 32.98
C LYS A 571 -29.34 19.61 33.38
N GLN A 572 -29.29 18.59 32.53
CA GLN A 572 -28.51 17.38 32.77
C GLN A 572 -27.03 17.57 32.38
N VAL A 573 -26.76 18.24 31.25
CA VAL A 573 -25.40 18.61 30.83
C VAL A 573 -24.73 19.54 31.85
N LEU A 574 -25.44 20.56 32.35
CA LEU A 574 -24.93 21.48 33.38
C LEU A 574 -24.51 20.75 34.66
N ARG A 575 -25.32 19.81 35.16
CA ARG A 575 -24.99 18.99 36.35
C ARG A 575 -23.79 18.05 36.12
N LEU A 576 -23.61 17.56 34.89
CA LEU A 576 -22.42 16.78 34.51
C LEU A 576 -21.15 17.65 34.49
N HIS A 577 -21.23 18.87 33.96
CA HIS A 577 -20.12 19.82 33.97
C HIS A 577 -19.77 20.28 35.39
N GLU A 578 -20.75 20.61 36.23
CA GLU A 578 -20.53 20.99 37.63
C GLU A 578 -19.82 19.86 38.41
N ARG A 579 -20.26 18.61 38.25
CA ARG A 579 -19.58 17.45 38.86
C ARG A 579 -18.17 17.25 38.32
N ARG A 580 -17.90 17.56 37.04
CA ARG A 580 -16.57 17.47 36.45
C ARG A 580 -15.63 18.58 36.92
N ILE A 581 -16.15 19.78 37.17
CA ILE A 581 -15.39 20.92 37.72
C ILE A 581 -14.88 20.57 39.12
N ARG A 582 -15.77 20.12 40.03
CA ARG A 582 -15.36 19.72 41.39
C ARG A 582 -14.27 18.65 41.40
N LEU A 583 -14.39 17.63 40.55
CA LEU A 583 -13.36 16.58 40.40
C LEU A 583 -12.02 17.10 39.85
N LEU A 584 -12.00 18.24 39.15
CA LEU A 584 -10.76 18.88 38.69
C LEU A 584 -10.19 19.83 39.76
N GLU A 585 -11.04 20.46 40.57
CA GLU A 585 -10.65 21.24 41.74
C GLU A 585 -10.00 20.33 42.81
N ASP A 586 -10.61 19.18 43.10
CA ASP A 586 -10.05 18.14 43.98
C ASP A 586 -8.66 17.68 43.47
N GLN A 587 -8.55 17.33 42.18
CA GLN A 587 -7.27 16.93 41.57
C GLN A 587 -6.19 18.02 41.58
N LEU A 588 -6.59 19.29 41.49
CA LEU A 588 -5.66 20.43 41.57
C LEU A 588 -5.18 20.65 43.01
N ASN A 589 -6.05 20.45 43.99
CA ASN A 589 -5.71 20.51 45.42
C ASN A 589 -4.75 19.36 45.81
N ASP A 590 -5.02 18.13 45.38
CA ASP A 590 -4.12 16.98 45.61
C ASP A 590 -2.72 17.25 45.01
N PHE A 591 -2.66 17.79 43.79
CA PHE A 591 -1.39 18.14 43.13
C PHE A 591 -0.65 19.30 43.81
N ALA A 592 -1.37 20.28 44.34
CA ALA A 592 -0.79 21.38 45.12
C ALA A 592 -0.24 20.87 46.47
N MET A 593 -0.95 19.96 47.15
CA MET A 593 -0.51 19.35 48.40
C MET A 593 0.73 18.47 48.18
N ALA A 594 0.77 17.66 47.11
CA ALA A 594 1.92 16.84 46.74
C ALA A 594 3.19 17.67 46.47
N ASN A 595 3.09 18.82 45.78
CA ASN A 595 4.21 19.75 45.61
C ASN A 595 4.60 20.50 46.90
N THR A 596 3.70 20.61 47.87
CA THR A 596 3.97 21.29 49.15
C THR A 596 4.68 20.38 50.16
N TYR A 597 4.40 19.08 50.12
CA TYR A 597 4.99 18.05 50.98
C TYR A 597 5.81 17.05 50.15
N GLY A 598 6.91 17.54 49.55
CA GLY A 598 7.68 16.78 48.56
C GLY A 598 8.23 15.43 49.07
N LEU A 599 7.83 14.35 48.38
CA LEU A 599 8.30 12.97 48.48
C LEU A 599 8.34 12.35 47.07
#